data_AF-A0A4R5KKX0-F1
#
_entry.id   AF-A0A4R5KKX0-F1
#
_cell.length_a   1.000
_cell.length_b   1.000
_cell.length_c   1.000
_cell.angle_alpha   90.00
_cell.angle_beta   90.00
_cell.angle_gamma   90.00
#
_symmetry.space_group_name_H-M   'P 1'
#
loop_
_entity.id
_entity.type
_entity.pdbx_description
1 polymer ?
#
loop_
_entity_poly.entity_id
_entity_poly.type
_entity_poly.pdbx_seq_one_letter_code
_entity_poly.pdbx_strand_id
1 'polypeptide(L)' 'MHTLKVGYVNYIILLLLLTGWLVIQFDVKSNKAKHMHKEAKVSRWFGWFNIVLGAIALAGNWFYQKYL' A
#
# COMPACT_ATOMS: atom_id res chain seq x y z
N MET A 1 -4.28 19.49 -18.41
CA MET A 1 -3.28 18.42 -18.14
C MET A 1 -2.87 18.25 -16.67
N HIS A 2 -3.08 19.24 -15.77
CA HIS A 2 -2.73 19.10 -14.34
C HIS A 2 -3.67 18.17 -13.54
N THR A 3 -4.97 18.21 -13.81
CA THR A 3 -5.98 17.38 -13.12
C THR A 3 -5.80 15.87 -13.33
N LEU A 4 -5.34 15.46 -14.52
CA LEU A 4 -5.06 14.05 -14.83
C LEU A 4 -3.90 13.49 -13.98
N LYS A 5 -2.86 14.29 -13.72
CA LYS A 5 -1.71 13.89 -12.90
C LYS A 5 -2.10 13.68 -11.44
N VAL A 6 -2.90 14.59 -10.88
CA VAL A 6 -3.40 14.48 -9.50
C VAL A 6 -4.32 13.26 -9.33
N GLY A 7 -5.20 13.02 -10.30
CA GLY A 7 -6.05 11.82 -10.31
C GLY A 7 -5.25 10.52 -10.35
N TYR A 8 -4.19 10.47 -11.17
CA TYR A 8 -3.32 9.30 -11.28
C TYR A 8 -2.53 9.03 -10.00
N VAL A 9 -2.03 10.07 -9.32
CA VAL A 9 -1.34 9.93 -8.02
C VAL A 9 -2.28 9.38 -6.96
N ASN A 10 -3.50 9.92 -6.85
CA ASN A 10 -4.50 9.40 -5.91
C ASN A 10 -4.87 7.94 -6.20
N TYR A 11 -4.96 7.57 -7.48
CA TYR A 11 -5.19 6.18 -7.89
C TYR A 11 -4.05 5.25 -7.45
N ILE A 12 -2.79 5.65 -7.66
CA ILE A 12 -1.62 4.87 -7.20
C ILE A 12 -1.63 4.73 -5.67
N ILE A 13 -1.92 5.81 -4.94
CA ILE A 13 -2.02 5.78 -3.47
C ILE A 13 -3.05 4.75 -3.03
N LEU A 14 -4.25 4.80 -3.63
CA LEU A 14 -5.31 3.85 -3.32
C LEU A 14 -4.91 2.41 -3.66
N LEU A 15 -4.25 2.18 -4.80
CA LEU A 15 -3.73 0.87 -5.17
C LEU A 15 -2.69 0.35 -4.17
N LEU A 16 -1.75 1.17 -3.72
CA LEU A 16 -0.74 0.77 -2.73
C LEU A 16 -1.39 0.37 -1.40
N LEU A 17 -2.33 1.18 -0.91
CA LEU A 17 -3.03 0.90 0.34
C LEU A 17 -3.90 -0.36 0.22
N LEU A 18 -4.66 -0.48 -0.87
CA LEU A 18 -5.55 -1.62 -1.09
C LEU A 18 -4.78 -2.91 -1.29
N THR A 19 -3.74 -2.93 -2.12
CA THR A 19 -2.92 -4.13 -2.34
C THR A 19 -2.18 -4.53 -1.08
N GLY A 20 -1.59 -3.58 -0.34
CA GLY A 20 -0.95 -3.85 0.95
C GLY A 20 -1.92 -4.48 1.97
N TRP A 21 -3.15 -3.95 2.05
CA TRP A 21 -4.20 -4.53 2.88
C TRP A 21 -4.58 -5.95 2.44
N LEU A 22 -4.80 -6.16 1.13
CA LEU A 22 -5.16 -7.47 0.57
C LEU A 22 -4.08 -8.52 0.84
N VAL A 23 -2.79 -8.19 0.68
CA VAL A 23 -1.68 -9.11 0.98
C VAL A 23 -1.68 -9.52 2.46
N ILE A 24 -1.94 -8.58 3.37
CA ILE A 24 -2.02 -8.90 4.80
C ILE A 24 -3.24 -9.78 5.11
N GLN A 25 -4.37 -9.52 4.47
CA GLN A 25 -5.60 -10.28 4.74
C GLN A 25 -5.58 -11.67 4.12
N PHE A 26 -5.09 -11.83 2.90
CA PHE A 26 -5.14 -13.09 2.16
C PHE A 26 -3.84 -13.87 2.27
N ASP A 27 -2.72 -13.33 1.79
CA ASP A 27 -1.45 -14.08 1.73
C ASP A 27 -0.92 -14.41 3.12
N VAL A 28 -0.84 -13.42 4.02
CA VAL A 28 -0.30 -13.66 5.37
C VAL A 28 -1.16 -14.65 6.14
N LYS A 29 -2.49 -14.57 6.04
CA LYS A 29 -3.40 -15.51 6.71
C LYS A 29 -3.31 -16.90 6.09
N SER A 30 -3.30 -16.99 4.76
CA SER A 30 -3.17 -18.26 4.02
C SER A 30 -1.84 -18.96 4.33
N ASN A 31 -0.72 -18.24 4.27
CA ASN A 31 0.60 -18.80 4.56
C ASN A 31 0.74 -19.21 6.03
N LYS A 32 0.10 -18.49 6.97
CA LYS A 32 0.03 -18.95 8.37
C LYS A 32 -0.80 -20.22 8.53
N ALA A 33 -1.94 -20.33 7.85
CA ALA A 33 -2.81 -21.52 7.92
C ALA A 33 -2.10 -22.78 7.37
N LYS A 34 -1.17 -22.60 6.43
CA LYS A 34 -0.32 -23.67 5.88
C LYS A 34 0.96 -23.94 6.70
N HIS A 35 1.12 -23.33 7.88
CA HIS A 35 2.35 -23.38 8.69
C HIS A 35 3.63 -22.86 7.96
N MET A 36 3.47 -22.07 6.91
CA MET A 36 4.55 -21.49 6.11
C MET A 36 5.04 -20.17 6.73
N HIS A 37 5.62 -20.26 7.94
CA HIS A 37 5.97 -19.09 8.76
C HIS A 37 6.96 -18.12 8.08
N LYS A 38 7.90 -18.64 7.27
CA LYS A 38 8.87 -17.82 6.53
C LYS A 38 8.17 -16.96 5.46
N GLU A 39 7.34 -17.58 4.64
CA GLU A 39 6.57 -16.89 3.59
C GLU A 39 5.57 -15.92 4.19
N ALA A 40 4.88 -16.30 5.27
CA ALA A 40 3.98 -15.39 5.98
C ALA A 40 4.70 -14.13 6.52
N LYS A 41 5.98 -14.23 6.91
CA LYS A 41 6.78 -13.08 7.34
C LYS A 41 7.14 -12.18 6.15
N VAL A 42 7.52 -12.77 5.03
CA VAL A 42 7.83 -12.04 3.78
C VAL A 42 6.59 -11.34 3.26
N SER A 43 5.45 -12.02 3.10
CA SER A 43 4.18 -11.41 2.70
C SER A 43 3.75 -10.30 3.65
N ARG A 44 3.97 -10.46 4.97
CA ARG A 44 3.66 -9.41 5.95
C ARG A 44 4.52 -8.18 5.74
N TRP A 45 5.81 -8.36 5.48
CA TRP A 45 6.72 -7.26 5.20
C TRP A 45 6.31 -6.53 3.92
N PHE A 46 6.00 -7.25 2.83
CA PHE A 46 5.51 -6.66 1.58
C PHE A 46 4.17 -5.93 1.75
N GLY A 47 3.23 -6.50 2.50
CA GLY A 47 1.95 -5.87 2.78
C GLY A 47 2.11 -4.55 3.53
N TRP A 48 2.90 -4.54 4.60
CA TRP A 48 3.20 -3.31 5.36
C TRP A 48 4.02 -2.30 4.56
N PHE A 49 4.96 -2.75 3.73
CA PHE A 49 5.72 -1.87 2.85
C PHE A 49 4.81 -1.09 1.89
N ASN A 50 3.84 -1.77 1.27
CA ASN A 50 2.84 -1.13 0.41
C ASN A 50 1.97 -0.13 1.18
N ILE A 51 1.51 -0.49 2.38
CA ILE A 51 0.72 0.43 3.23
C ILE A 51 1.54 1.67 3.62
N VAL A 52 2.79 1.50 4.04
CA VAL A 52 3.66 2.61 4.43
C VAL A 52 3.97 3.52 3.24
N LEU A 53 4.28 2.96 2.07
CA LEU A 53 4.47 3.74 0.85
C LEU A 53 3.21 4.51 0.46
N GLY A 54 2.04 3.86 0.51
CA GLY A 54 0.75 4.52 0.24
C GLY A 54 0.49 5.67 1.22
N ALA A 55 0.76 5.48 2.51
CA ALA A 55 0.60 6.50 3.54
C ALA A 55 1.57 7.69 3.36
N ILE A 56 2.83 7.42 3.04
CA ILE A 56 3.83 8.46 2.73
C ILE A 56 3.41 9.25 1.49
N ALA A 57 3.00 8.56 0.42
CA ALA A 57 2.54 9.20 -0.80
C ALA A 57 1.27 10.05 -0.57
N LEU A 58 0.35 9.57 0.26
CA LEU A 58 -0.83 10.34 0.67
C LEU A 58 -0.44 11.62 1.42
N ALA A 59 0.44 11.51 2.40
CA ALA A 59 0.93 12.66 3.17
C ALA A 59 1.67 13.66 2.26
N GLY A 60 2.52 13.18 1.36
CA GLY A 60 3.24 14.00 0.39
C GLY A 60 2.31 14.70 -0.60
N ASN A 61 1.32 14.01 -1.13
CA ASN A 61 0.31 14.60 -2.02
C ASN A 61 -0.56 15.63 -1.31
N TRP A 62 -0.96 15.37 -0.06
CA TRP A 62 -1.69 16.35 0.76
C TRP A 62 -0.85 17.59 1.05
N PHE A 63 0.43 17.41 1.42
CA PHE A 63 1.35 18.51 1.64
C PHE A 63 1.56 19.33 0.36
N TYR A 64 1.77 18.66 -0.78
CA TYR A 64 1.90 19.32 -2.07
C TYR A 64 0.67 20.17 -2.39
N GLN A 65 -0.54 19.61 -2.31
CA GLN A 65 -1.76 20.37 -2.62
C GLN A 65 -2.05 21.52 -1.65
N LYS A 66 -1.59 21.43 -0.40
CA LYS A 66 -1.86 22.44 0.62
C LYS A 66 -0.84 23.58 0.61
N TYR A 67 0.42 23.32 0.27
CA TYR A 67 1.52 24.26 0.47
C TYR A 67 2.26 24.66 -0.81
N LEU A 68 2.05 23.97 -1.93
CA LEU A 68 2.66 24.24 -3.23
C LEU A 68 1.59 24.45 -4.31
#